data_AF-A0ABD0QGB2-F1
#
_entry.id   AF-A0ABD0QGB2-F1
#
_cell.length_a   1.000
_cell.length_b   1.000
_cell.length_c   1.000
_cell.angle_alpha   90.00
_cell.angle_beta   90.00
_cell.angle_gamma   90.00
#
_symmetry.space_group_name_H-M   'P 1'
#
loop_
_entity.id
_entity.type
_entity.pdbx_description
1 polymer ?
#
loop_
_entity_poly.entity_id
_entity_poly.type
_entity_poly.pdbx_seq_one_letter_code
_entity_poly.pdbx_strand_id
1 'polypeptide(L)'
;IADPNPVTPNLLLMGRLDPSLPQTVYHETELLSRRRWRHSQVLADQFWTHFTKYYLPNLQTRGKWQRETDQVQPDMIVMIVDPQLPRALWPVGRITNVFPGVDGRIRTAE
;
A
#
# COMPACT_ATOMS: atom_id res chain seq x y z
N ILE A 1 -10.59 16.88 3.79
CA ILE A 1 -11.22 15.64 3.30
C ILE A 1 -10.09 14.75 2.83
N ALA A 2 -9.80 13.64 3.53
CA ALA A 2 -8.79 12.68 3.09
C ALA A 2 -9.33 11.91 1.86
N ASP A 3 -8.53 11.76 0.82
CA ASP A 3 -8.91 10.97 -0.36
C ASP A 3 -9.05 9.50 0.05
N PRO A 4 -10.21 8.85 -0.17
CA PRO A 4 -10.40 7.43 0.13
C PRO A 4 -9.55 6.52 -0.78
N ASN A 5 -9.03 7.03 -1.90
CA ASN A 5 -8.19 6.26 -2.81
C ASN A 5 -6.71 6.39 -2.40
N PRO A 6 -6.08 5.30 -1.94
CA PRO A 6 -4.68 5.35 -1.57
C PRO A 6 -3.79 5.49 -2.80
N VAL A 7 -2.70 6.26 -2.67
CA VAL A 7 -1.61 6.23 -3.66
C VAL A 7 -0.91 4.88 -3.53
N THR A 8 -1.21 3.96 -4.45
CA THR A 8 -0.60 2.63 -4.47
C THR A 8 0.63 2.60 -5.37
N PRO A 9 1.58 1.70 -5.14
CA PRO A 9 2.68 1.49 -6.08
C PRO A 9 2.26 1.06 -7.47
N ASN A 10 1.14 0.36 -7.62
CA ASN A 10 0.58 0.11 -8.94
C ASN A 10 0.19 1.41 -9.65
N LEU A 11 -0.40 2.37 -8.92
CA LEU A 11 -0.67 3.71 -9.44
C LEU A 11 0.61 4.41 -9.86
N LEU A 12 1.69 4.31 -9.07
CA LEU A 12 2.99 4.91 -9.41
C LEU A 12 3.68 4.22 -10.60
N LEU A 13 3.60 2.90 -10.68
CA LEU A 13 4.21 2.10 -11.74
C LEU A 13 3.48 2.25 -13.08
N MET A 14 2.15 2.26 -13.05
CA MET A 14 1.33 2.30 -14.27
C MET A 14 0.84 3.69 -14.64
N GLY A 15 0.91 4.66 -13.73
CA GLY A 15 0.36 6.01 -13.92
C GLY A 15 -1.17 6.07 -14.01
N ARG A 16 -1.87 5.00 -13.63
CA ARG A 16 -3.34 4.89 -13.71
C ARG A 16 -3.90 4.04 -12.57
N LEU A 17 -5.14 4.32 -12.20
CA LEU A 17 -5.87 3.59 -11.14
C LEU A 17 -6.35 2.21 -11.59
N ASP A 18 -6.61 2.04 -12.89
CA ASP A 18 -7.19 0.81 -13.42
C ASP A 18 -6.12 -0.28 -13.66
N PRO A 19 -6.21 -1.43 -12.96
CA PRO A 19 -5.33 -2.58 -13.21
C PRO A 19 -5.70 -3.36 -14.47
N SER A 20 -6.81 -3.03 -15.15
CA SER A 20 -7.21 -3.73 -16.37
C SER A 20 -6.14 -3.60 -17.44
N LEU A 21 -5.76 -4.74 -18.03
CA LEU A 21 -4.92 -4.72 -19.21
C LEU A 21 -5.75 -4.13 -20.36
N PRO A 22 -5.19 -3.24 -21.19
CA PRO A 22 -5.88 -2.80 -22.39
C PRO A 22 -6.27 -4.04 -23.21
N GLN A 23 -7.44 -4.00 -23.84
CA GLN A 23 -7.87 -5.05 -24.78
C GLN A 23 -7.00 -4.98 -26.03
N THR A 24 -5.78 -5.52 -25.95
CA THR A 24 -4.86 -5.65 -27.07
C THR A 24 -4.88 -7.09 -27.55
N VAL A 25 -5.12 -7.27 -28.84
CA VAL A 25 -4.98 -8.57 -29.50
C VAL A 25 -3.49 -8.82 -29.68
N TYR A 26 -2.94 -9.78 -28.93
CA TYR A 26 -1.55 -10.20 -29.10
C TYR A 26 -1.48 -11.27 -30.20
N HIS A 27 -0.55 -11.14 -31.13
CA HIS A 27 -0.28 -12.18 -32.11
C HIS A 27 0.33 -13.42 -31.43
N GLU A 28 0.02 -14.63 -31.90
CA GLU A 28 0.53 -15.88 -31.30
C GLU A 28 2.07 -15.94 -31.23
N THR A 29 2.75 -15.26 -32.16
CA THR A 29 4.20 -15.10 -32.21
C THR A 29 4.78 -14.24 -31.07
N GLU A 30 3.94 -13.42 -30.44
CA GLU A 30 4.29 -12.51 -29.35
C GLU A 30 3.90 -13.04 -27.96
N LEU A 31 3.34 -14.25 -27.89
CA LEU A 31 2.95 -14.84 -26.61
C LEU A 31 4.17 -15.02 -25.70
N LEU A 32 4.15 -14.32 -24.57
CA LEU A 32 5.19 -14.44 -23.56
C LEU A 32 5.26 -15.89 -23.06
N SER A 33 6.48 -16.45 -23.02
CA SER A 33 6.66 -17.79 -22.44
C SER A 33 6.29 -17.77 -20.95
N ARG A 34 5.75 -18.88 -20.43
CA ARG A 34 5.44 -19.03 -18.99
C ARG A 34 6.63 -18.67 -18.09
N ARG A 35 7.86 -18.91 -18.56
CA ARG A 35 9.10 -18.53 -17.87
C ARG A 35 9.29 -17.00 -17.80
N ARG A 36 9.08 -16.29 -18.91
CA ARG A 36 9.14 -14.82 -18.94
C ARG A 36 8.08 -14.20 -18.04
N TRP A 37 6.85 -14.71 -18.08
CA TRP A 37 5.79 -14.26 -17.18
C TRP A 37 6.14 -14.52 -15.72
N ARG A 38 6.57 -15.73 -15.34
CA ARG A 38 7.00 -16.00 -13.95
C ARG A 38 8.14 -15.09 -13.51
N HIS A 39 9.09 -14.80 -14.40
CA HIS A 39 10.19 -13.89 -14.08
C HIS A 39 9.69 -12.46 -13.82
N SER A 40 8.75 -11.96 -14.63
CA SER A 40 8.14 -10.64 -14.37
C SER A 40 7.37 -10.60 -13.05
N GLN A 41 6.71 -11.70 -12.67
CA GLN A 41 6.06 -11.81 -11.35
C GLN A 41 7.08 -11.71 -10.20
N VAL A 42 8.22 -12.41 -10.30
CA VAL A 42 9.29 -12.36 -9.29
C VAL A 42 9.85 -10.94 -9.15
N LEU A 43 10.09 -10.24 -10.28
CA LEU A 43 10.56 -8.86 -10.25
C LEU A 43 9.53 -7.92 -9.62
N ALA A 44 8.25 -8.11 -9.92
CA ALA A 44 7.17 -7.34 -9.29
C ALA A 44 7.10 -7.59 -7.78
N ASP A 45 7.25 -8.84 -7.32
CA ASP A 45 7.27 -9.18 -5.88
C ASP A 45 8.45 -8.54 -5.15
N GLN A 46 9.64 -8.57 -5.77
CA GLN A 46 10.83 -7.91 -5.24
C GLN A 46 10.64 -6.40 -5.15
N PHE A 47 10.14 -5.78 -6.22
CA PHE A 47 9.82 -4.35 -6.22
C PHE A 47 8.86 -4.00 -5.09
N TRP A 48 7.77 -4.75 -4.94
CA TRP A 48 6.77 -4.54 -3.89
C TRP A 48 7.36 -4.64 -2.48
N THR A 49 8.14 -5.70 -2.25
CA THR A 49 8.80 -5.92 -0.96
C THR A 49 9.73 -4.74 -0.62
N HIS A 50 10.52 -4.28 -1.59
CA HIS A 50 11.42 -3.15 -1.39
C HIS A 50 10.68 -1.83 -1.25
N PHE A 51 9.62 -1.59 -2.03
CA PHE A 51 8.83 -0.37 -1.95
C PHE A 51 8.22 -0.20 -0.56
N THR A 52 7.52 -1.23 -0.05
CA THR A 52 6.85 -1.16 1.25
C THR A 52 7.85 -1.08 2.40
N LYS A 53 9.00 -1.75 2.27
CA LYS A 53 10.03 -1.78 3.33
C LYS A 53 10.89 -0.51 3.38
N TYR A 54 11.26 0.05 2.23
CA TYR A 54 12.27 1.12 2.15
C TYR A 54 11.71 2.45 1.68
N TYR A 55 10.77 2.47 0.72
CA TYR A 55 10.30 3.72 0.13
C TYR A 55 9.09 4.30 0.85
N LEU A 56 8.07 3.48 1.12
CA LEU A 56 6.84 3.90 1.79
C LEU A 56 7.12 4.58 3.15
N PRO A 57 8.03 4.08 4.01
CA PRO A 57 8.35 4.77 5.26
C PRO A 57 8.98 6.16 5.07
N ASN A 58 9.65 6.41 3.94
CA ASN A 58 10.20 7.73 3.64
C ASN A 58 9.10 8.74 3.26
N LEU A 59 8.02 8.27 2.61
CA LEU A 59 6.85 9.12 2.34
C LEU A 59 6.13 9.54 3.63
N GLN A 60 6.13 8.64 4.62
CA GLN A 60 5.60 8.90 5.96
C GLN A 60 6.73 9.17 6.94
N THR A 61 7.53 10.20 6.69
CA THR A 61 8.68 10.55 7.53
C THR A 61 8.21 10.78 8.98
N ARG A 62 8.35 9.78 9.84
CA ARG A 62 8.23 9.95 11.29
C ARG A 62 9.52 10.56 11.77
N GLY A 63 9.47 11.83 12.18
CA GLY A 63 10.58 12.43 12.91
C GLY A 63 10.91 11.55 14.13
N LYS A 64 12.19 11.45 14.50
CA LYS A 64 12.55 11.03 15.87
C LYS A 64 11.69 11.84 16.83
N TRP A 65 11.18 11.21 17.89
CA TRP A 65 10.25 11.72 18.92
C TRP A 65 10.63 13.09 19.53
N GLN A 66 10.71 14.14 18.73
CA GLN A 66 11.06 15.50 19.12
C GLN A 66 9.81 16.37 19.24
N ARG A 67 8.70 15.94 18.62
CA ARG A 67 7.37 16.52 18.76
C ARG A 67 6.35 15.40 18.83
N GLU A 68 5.33 15.58 19.67
CA GLU A 68 4.17 14.71 19.66
C GLU A 68 3.51 14.82 18.28
N THR A 69 3.25 13.67 17.67
CA THR A 69 2.44 13.59 16.44
C THR A 69 0.97 13.65 16.84
N ASP A 70 0.12 14.19 15.97
CA ASP A 70 -1.32 14.20 16.18
C ASP A 70 -1.83 12.81 16.57
N GLN A 71 -2.63 12.78 17.63
CA GLN A 71 -3.27 11.55 18.08
C GLN A 71 -4.24 11.06 17.01
N VAL A 72 -4.29 9.75 16.85
CA VAL A 72 -5.25 9.09 15.97
C VAL A 72 -6.66 9.37 16.48
N GLN A 73 -7.58 9.78 15.61
CA GLN A 73 -8.96 10.12 15.96
C GLN A 73 -9.97 9.21 15.24
N PRO A 74 -11.17 9.03 15.81
CA PRO A 74 -12.31 8.51 15.07
C PRO A 74 -12.52 9.26 13.76
N ASP A 75 -13.09 8.56 12.76
CA ASP A 75 -13.29 9.01 11.39
C ASP A 75 -12.04 9.26 10.54
N MET A 76 -10.83 9.07 11.08
CA MET A 76 -9.61 9.09 10.26
C MET A 76 -9.54 7.89 9.32
N ILE A 77 -9.13 8.15 8.08
CA ILE A 77 -8.84 7.13 7.07
C ILE A 77 -7.39 6.69 7.24
N VAL A 78 -7.17 5.38 7.42
CA VAL A 78 -5.86 4.79 7.64
C VAL A 78 -5.61 3.61 6.72
N MET A 79 -4.34 3.41 6.36
CA MET A 79 -3.91 2.24 5.61
C MET A 79 -3.57 1.10 6.57
N ILE A 80 -4.12 -0.09 6.31
CA ILE A 80 -3.84 -1.28 7.11
C ILE A 80 -2.61 -1.97 6.51
N VAL A 81 -1.53 -2.04 7.29
CA VAL A 81 -0.29 -2.72 6.89
C VAL A 81 -0.27 -4.10 7.53
N ASP A 82 -0.49 -5.12 6.70
CA ASP A 82 -0.30 -6.53 7.09
C ASP A 82 0.63 -7.22 6.08
N PRO A 83 1.78 -7.76 6.51
CA PRO A 83 2.75 -8.43 5.64
C PRO A 83 2.21 -9.73 5.01
N GLN A 84 1.08 -10.27 5.47
CA GLN A 84 0.43 -11.45 4.88
C GLN A 84 -0.50 -11.10 3.72
N LEU A 85 -0.80 -9.81 3.48
CA LEU A 85 -1.70 -9.40 2.41
C LEU A 85 -1.07 -9.59 1.02
N PRO A 86 -1.87 -9.95 0.00
CA PRO A 86 -1.40 -10.00 -1.38
C PRO A 86 -0.88 -8.64 -1.86
N ARG A 87 0.17 -8.63 -2.68
CA ARG A 87 0.87 -7.41 -3.17
C ARG A 87 0.00 -6.33 -3.82
N ALA A 88 -1.20 -6.67 -4.29
CA ALA A 88 -2.12 -5.76 -4.96
C ALA A 88 -3.25 -5.26 -4.04
N LEU A 89 -3.30 -5.71 -2.79
CA LEU A 89 -4.35 -5.38 -1.85
C LEU A 89 -3.87 -4.24 -0.95
N TRP A 90 -4.56 -3.11 -1.04
CA TRP A 90 -4.29 -1.89 -0.27
C TRP A 90 -5.49 -1.61 0.62
N PRO A 91 -5.64 -2.32 1.75
CA PRO A 91 -6.79 -2.15 2.60
C PRO A 91 -6.71 -0.80 3.28
N VAL A 92 -7.77 -0.03 3.10
CA VAL A 92 -7.96 1.24 3.77
C VAL A 92 -9.15 1.06 4.70
N GLY A 93 -8.96 1.45 5.96
CA GLY A 93 -9.98 1.42 6.99
C GLY A 93 -10.32 2.84 7.44
N ARG A 94 -11.54 3.02 7.94
CA ARG A 94 -11.92 4.21 8.70
C ARG A 94 -11.98 3.81 10.17
N ILE A 95 -11.31 4.59 11.02
CA ILE A 95 -11.32 4.36 12.45
C ILE A 95 -12.70 4.70 13.00
N THR A 96 -13.32 3.74 13.65
CA THR A 96 -14.57 3.89 14.39
C THR A 96 -14.29 4.27 15.84
N ASN A 97 -13.34 3.58 16.49
CA ASN A 97 -13.02 3.79 17.91
C ASN A 97 -11.51 3.73 18.14
N VAL A 98 -11.05 4.41 19.19
CA VAL A 98 -9.65 4.41 19.64
C VAL A 98 -9.56 4.00 21.11
N PHE A 99 -8.56 3.19 21.44
CA PHE A 99 -8.33 2.68 22.79
C PHE A 99 -6.98 3.18 23.32
N PRO A 100 -6.96 4.18 24.23
CA PRO A 100 -5.73 4.66 24.85
C PRO A 100 -5.20 3.65 25.88
N GLY A 101 -3.87 3.52 25.95
CA GLY A 101 -3.20 2.76 27.01
C GLY A 101 -3.16 3.51 28.34
N VAL A 102 -2.54 2.89 29.35
CA VAL A 102 -2.40 3.46 30.71
C VAL A 102 -1.66 4.81 30.71
N ASP A 103 -0.77 5.03 29.73
CA ASP A 103 -0.03 6.27 29.53
C ASP A 103 -0.79 7.30 28.67
N GLY A 104 -2.08 7.07 28.39
CA GLY A 104 -2.92 7.95 27.56
C GLY A 104 -2.62 7.89 26.06
N ARG A 105 -1.71 7.01 25.62
CA ARG A 105 -1.31 6.90 24.20
C ARG A 105 -2.11 5.83 23.48
N ILE A 106 -2.65 6.19 22.31
CA ILE A 106 -3.43 5.30 21.45
C ILE A 106 -2.49 4.32 20.74
N ARG A 107 -2.68 3.02 21.00
CA ARG A 107 -1.95 1.93 20.32
C ARG A 107 -2.88 0.94 19.61
N THR A 108 -4.18 1.06 19.83
CA THR A 108 -5.20 0.16 19.31
C THR A 108 -6.39 0.99 18.85
N ALA A 109 -6.92 0.63 17.68
CA ALA A 109 -8.07 1.27 17.06
C ALA A 109 -8.91 0.18 16.36
N GLU A 110 -10.21 0.43 16.25
CA GLU A 110 -11.20 -0.40 15.55
C GLU A 110 -11.73 0.37 14.35
#